data_AF-A0A941ID56-F1
#
_entry.id   AF-A0A941ID56-F1
#
_cell.length_a   1.000
_cell.length_b   1.000
_cell.length_c   1.000
_cell.angle_alpha   90.00
_cell.angle_beta   90.00
_cell.angle_gamma   90.00
#
_symmetry.space_group_name_H-M   'P 1'
#
loop_
_entity.id
_entity.type
_entity.pdbx_description
1 polymer ?
#
loop_
_entity_poly.entity_id
_entity_poly.type
_entity_poly.pdbx_seq_one_letter_code
_entity_poly.pdbx_strand_id
1 'polypeptide(L)'
;MKNNHKFVMIMFTVLLVILAACGNSSEDSNAKLNNELTDSHAMQNTNGNSSEHEDTQNASNINPETGTDSADGTNFEQEVKKHSNSEGEQSQEEPLEEYVPNEDEIVLNNNHLKNKDILEAFMKVAGENGESEIRVVKNEGVKGVLIYDLKSRYDKDAKQGWIEVFPDLSHYRASNNEVQDVFNNARQQCGYISKDETEGYYKLNECRTHWEYRLLPIINEDG
;
A
#
# COMPACT_ATOMS: atom_id res chain seq x y z
N MET A 1 9.41 52.27 2.07
CA MET A 1 8.87 51.48 3.19
C MET A 1 7.99 52.36 4.06
N LYS A 2 6.74 51.97 4.36
CA LYS A 2 5.87 52.62 5.36
C LYS A 2 4.70 51.69 5.74
N ASN A 3 4.34 51.68 7.03
CA ASN A 3 3.05 51.27 7.60
C ASN A 3 2.69 49.77 7.80
N ASN A 4 3.59 48.80 7.65
CA ASN A 4 3.28 47.38 7.93
C ASN A 4 3.05 47.07 9.44
N HIS A 5 3.65 47.85 10.35
CA HIS A 5 3.72 47.53 11.80
C HIS A 5 2.36 47.57 12.54
N LYS A 6 1.31 48.20 11.97
CA LYS A 6 0.01 48.31 12.64
C LYS A 6 -0.88 47.06 12.47
N PHE A 7 -0.76 46.33 11.37
CA PHE A 7 -1.58 45.13 11.14
C PHE A 7 -1.16 43.96 12.04
N VAL A 8 0.15 43.76 12.24
CA VAL A 8 0.71 42.64 13.00
C VAL A 8 0.23 42.62 14.46
N MET A 9 0.09 43.78 15.11
CA MET A 9 -0.38 43.86 16.50
C MET A 9 -1.88 43.56 16.67
N ILE A 10 -2.70 43.77 15.64
CA ILE A 10 -4.16 43.53 15.73
C ILE A 10 -4.46 42.02 15.72
N MET A 11 -3.73 41.23 14.92
CA MET A 11 -3.84 39.77 14.92
C MET A 11 -3.53 39.14 16.28
N PHE A 12 -2.48 39.62 16.97
CA PHE A 12 -2.08 39.06 18.26
C PHE A 12 -3.12 39.25 19.37
N THR A 13 -3.87 40.35 19.36
CA THR A 13 -4.94 40.57 20.36
C THR A 13 -6.16 39.66 20.20
N VAL A 14 -6.43 39.12 19.01
CA VAL A 14 -7.54 38.16 18.79
C VAL A 14 -7.17 36.76 19.29
N LEU A 15 -5.90 36.36 19.12
CA LEU A 15 -5.43 35.01 19.44
C LEU A 15 -5.49 34.66 20.93
N LEU A 16 -5.50 35.66 21.83
CA LEU A 16 -5.45 35.48 23.28
C LEU A 16 -6.81 35.20 23.93
N VAL A 17 -7.93 35.28 23.20
CA VAL A 17 -9.29 35.20 23.76
C VAL A 17 -9.83 33.75 23.84
N ILE A 18 -9.18 32.78 23.19
CA ILE A 18 -9.70 31.41 22.99
C ILE A 18 -9.21 30.42 24.08
N LEU A 19 -8.20 30.77 24.87
CA LEU A 19 -7.55 29.89 25.86
C LEU A 19 -8.28 29.80 27.23
N ALA A 20 -9.61 29.80 27.22
CA ALA A 20 -10.43 29.84 28.45
C ALA A 20 -11.65 28.88 28.43
N ALA A 21 -11.51 27.69 27.83
CA ALA A 21 -12.60 26.70 27.72
C ALA A 21 -12.22 25.24 28.05
N CYS A 22 -11.06 24.98 28.67
CA CYS A 22 -10.74 23.66 29.24
C CYS A 22 -11.10 23.65 30.74
N GLY A 23 -12.41 23.66 31.03
CA GLY A 23 -12.94 23.58 32.39
C GLY A 23 -12.72 22.19 32.99
N ASN A 24 -12.08 22.13 34.15
CA ASN A 24 -11.84 20.90 34.88
C ASN A 24 -13.15 20.24 35.34
N SER A 25 -13.35 18.96 35.04
CA SER A 25 -14.40 18.14 35.65
C SER A 25 -13.83 16.76 35.98
N SER A 26 -13.76 16.44 37.27
CA SER A 26 -13.31 15.14 37.77
C SER A 26 -14.49 14.47 38.44
N GLU A 27 -14.98 13.37 37.88
CA GLU A 27 -15.97 12.51 38.52
C GLU A 27 -15.44 11.07 38.56
N ASP A 28 -15.14 10.59 39.75
CA ASP A 28 -14.75 9.20 40.00
C ASP A 28 -15.94 8.27 39.75
N SER A 29 -15.76 7.25 38.91
CA SER A 29 -16.70 6.14 38.79
C SER A 29 -16.05 4.85 39.32
N ASN A 30 -16.70 4.24 40.32
CA ASN A 30 -16.11 3.18 41.13
C ASN A 30 -16.07 1.83 40.37
N ALA A 31 -14.93 1.52 39.75
CA ALA A 31 -14.62 0.18 39.23
C ALA A 31 -14.38 -0.81 40.39
N LYS A 32 -15.47 -1.33 40.98
CA LYS A 32 -15.41 -2.28 42.10
C LYS A 32 -14.89 -3.65 41.66
N LEU A 33 -13.59 -3.89 41.84
CA LEU A 33 -12.97 -5.20 41.71
C LEU A 33 -13.56 -6.18 42.74
N ASN A 34 -14.23 -7.22 42.25
CA ASN A 34 -14.76 -8.34 43.02
C ASN A 34 -14.31 -9.65 42.35
N ASN A 35 -13.24 -10.26 42.85
CA ASN A 35 -12.97 -11.69 42.64
C ASN A 35 -13.55 -12.47 43.82
N GLU A 36 -14.43 -13.46 43.57
CA GLU A 36 -14.36 -14.75 44.28
C GLU A 36 -15.13 -15.85 43.52
N LEU A 37 -14.87 -17.11 43.85
CA LEU A 37 -15.43 -18.29 43.20
C LEU A 37 -16.67 -18.80 43.96
N THR A 38 -17.62 -19.41 43.24
CA THR A 38 -18.24 -20.75 43.48
C THR A 38 -19.55 -20.87 42.68
N ASP A 39 -20.15 -22.04 42.42
CA ASP A 39 -19.67 -23.37 42.01
C ASP A 39 -20.94 -24.24 41.73
N SER A 40 -20.81 -25.31 40.93
CA SER A 40 -21.69 -26.49 40.87
C SER A 40 -23.14 -26.40 40.31
N HIS A 41 -23.38 -27.20 39.25
CA HIS A 41 -24.56 -28.08 38.99
C HIS A 41 -26.01 -27.51 38.82
N ALA A 42 -26.90 -28.08 38.00
CA ALA A 42 -26.82 -29.16 36.98
C ALA A 42 -28.09 -29.22 36.07
N MET A 43 -28.14 -30.23 35.16
CA MET A 43 -29.22 -30.66 34.23
C MET A 43 -29.20 -29.96 32.84
N GLN A 44 -28.78 -30.64 31.74
CA GLN A 44 -29.45 -31.71 30.95
C GLN A 44 -30.58 -31.15 30.04
N ASN A 45 -30.71 -31.45 28.74
CA ASN A 45 -30.23 -32.51 27.82
C ASN A 45 -30.27 -31.99 26.34
N THR A 46 -29.74 -32.58 25.24
CA THR A 46 -29.03 -33.86 24.92
C THR A 46 -28.33 -33.79 23.53
N ASN A 47 -27.37 -34.70 23.29
CA ASN A 47 -26.96 -35.31 22.00
C ASN A 47 -26.44 -34.49 20.79
N GLY A 48 -25.20 -34.82 20.39
CA GLY A 48 -24.62 -34.57 19.05
C GLY A 48 -23.12 -34.96 19.01
N ASN A 49 -22.78 -36.14 18.48
CA ASN A 49 -21.39 -36.67 18.41
C ASN A 49 -20.42 -35.69 17.70
N SER A 50 -19.20 -35.46 18.19
CA SER A 50 -18.05 -36.38 18.40
C SER A 50 -17.36 -36.78 17.08
N SER A 51 -16.02 -36.81 16.95
CA SER A 51 -14.98 -36.91 18.00
C SER A 51 -13.81 -35.93 17.89
N GLU A 52 -13.15 -35.66 19.03
CA GLU A 52 -11.86 -34.97 19.11
C GLU A 52 -10.67 -35.97 19.11
N HIS A 53 -9.50 -35.50 19.56
CA HIS A 53 -8.16 -36.12 19.51
C HIS A 53 -7.85 -37.00 20.76
N GLU A 54 -6.59 -37.47 20.88
CA GLU A 54 -5.88 -38.12 22.03
C GLU A 54 -5.91 -39.67 22.12
N ASP A 55 -4.87 -40.40 22.58
CA ASP A 55 -3.44 -40.07 22.88
C ASP A 55 -2.46 -40.96 22.04
N THR A 56 -1.47 -41.79 22.44
CA THR A 56 -0.96 -42.31 23.74
C THR A 56 0.58 -42.40 23.78
N GLN A 57 1.19 -42.07 24.92
CA GLN A 57 2.63 -41.98 25.25
C GLN A 57 3.44 -43.31 25.22
N ASN A 58 4.78 -43.21 25.04
CA ASN A 58 5.78 -43.84 25.95
C ASN A 58 7.23 -43.25 25.80
N ALA A 59 8.18 -43.58 26.70
CA ALA A 59 9.38 -42.72 26.95
C ALA A 59 10.76 -43.39 27.21
N SER A 60 11.85 -42.63 26.93
CA SER A 60 13.24 -42.72 27.49
C SER A 60 14.14 -43.92 27.06
N ASN A 61 15.48 -43.97 27.23
CA ASN A 61 16.48 -43.07 27.87
C ASN A 61 17.96 -43.30 27.40
N ILE A 62 18.74 -42.22 27.20
CA ILE A 62 20.20 -41.96 27.48
C ILE A 62 21.28 -43.09 27.43
N ASN A 63 22.25 -43.00 26.46
CA ASN A 63 23.76 -42.98 26.52
C ASN A 63 24.63 -43.90 27.47
N PRO A 64 26.00 -44.02 27.32
CA PRO A 64 26.94 -43.72 26.21
C PRO A 64 28.17 -44.71 25.99
N GLU A 65 29.11 -44.30 25.10
CA GLU A 65 30.58 -44.59 24.97
C GLU A 65 31.19 -45.96 24.55
N THR A 66 31.89 -45.95 23.39
CA THR A 66 33.25 -46.52 23.08
C THR A 66 33.59 -46.32 21.58
N GLY A 67 34.85 -46.31 21.08
CA GLY A 67 36.16 -46.20 21.75
C GLY A 67 37.38 -46.64 20.88
N THR A 68 38.47 -45.84 20.87
CA THR A 68 39.86 -46.12 20.39
C THR A 68 40.26 -45.92 18.91
N ASP A 69 41.22 -44.99 18.73
CA ASP A 69 42.31 -44.79 17.74
C ASP A 69 42.37 -45.57 16.40
N SER A 70 42.56 -44.83 15.30
CA SER A 70 43.88 -44.70 14.62
C SER A 70 43.82 -43.74 13.43
N ALA A 71 44.97 -43.18 13.03
CA ALA A 71 45.08 -42.30 11.86
C ALA A 71 45.78 -43.01 10.68
N ASP A 72 45.31 -42.73 9.47
CA ASP A 72 46.13 -42.74 8.25
C ASP A 72 45.59 -41.69 7.28
N GLY A 73 46.42 -41.20 6.36
CA GLY A 73 46.09 -40.11 5.44
C GLY A 73 46.55 -40.38 4.01
N THR A 74 45.63 -40.38 3.06
CA THR A 74 45.93 -40.46 1.62
C THR A 74 45.14 -39.42 0.83
N ASN A 75 45.85 -38.71 -0.05
CA ASN A 75 45.22 -37.95 -1.13
C ASN A 75 44.79 -38.94 -2.22
N PHE A 76 43.60 -38.76 -2.79
CA PHE A 76 43.24 -39.30 -4.09
C PHE A 76 42.55 -38.22 -4.94
N GLU A 77 42.68 -38.34 -6.25
CA GLU A 77 42.61 -37.19 -7.16
C GLU A 77 41.19 -36.69 -7.45
N GLN A 78 41.09 -35.39 -7.73
CA GLN A 78 39.87 -34.71 -8.12
C GLN A 78 39.50 -35.06 -9.57
N GLU A 79 38.67 -36.09 -9.77
CA GLU A 79 38.05 -36.35 -11.08
C GLU A 79 37.23 -35.13 -11.53
N VAL A 80 37.71 -34.42 -12.57
CA VAL A 80 36.98 -33.32 -13.20
C VAL A 80 35.84 -33.88 -14.05
N LYS A 81 34.70 -34.18 -13.41
CA LYS A 81 33.45 -34.56 -14.08
C LYS A 81 32.83 -33.35 -14.78
N LYS A 82 33.39 -33.06 -15.96
CA LYS A 82 32.93 -32.12 -16.98
C LYS A 82 31.46 -32.38 -17.31
N HIS A 83 30.54 -31.76 -16.57
CA HIS A 83 29.13 -31.74 -16.94
C HIS A 83 28.97 -30.91 -18.20
N SER A 84 28.28 -31.49 -19.18
CA SER A 84 27.96 -30.85 -20.45
C SER A 84 27.08 -29.61 -20.22
N ASN A 85 27.12 -28.72 -21.21
CA ASN A 85 26.33 -27.49 -21.30
C ASN A 85 24.96 -27.61 -20.60
N SER A 86 24.71 -26.71 -19.64
CA SER A 86 23.35 -26.25 -19.43
C SER A 86 22.97 -25.51 -20.71
N GLU A 87 22.15 -26.14 -21.55
CA GLU A 87 21.42 -25.40 -22.58
C GLU A 87 20.53 -24.42 -21.83
N GLY A 88 20.86 -23.13 -21.92
CA GLY A 88 20.05 -22.10 -21.30
C GLY A 88 18.69 -22.08 -21.99
N GLU A 89 17.62 -22.28 -21.23
CA GLU A 89 16.27 -21.97 -21.69
C GLU A 89 16.22 -20.45 -21.94
N GLN A 90 16.57 -20.06 -23.17
CA GLN A 90 16.48 -18.70 -23.64
C GLN A 90 14.99 -18.41 -23.85
N SER A 91 14.31 -18.13 -22.74
CA SER A 91 12.91 -17.72 -22.69
C SER A 91 12.71 -16.57 -23.65
N GLN A 92 12.09 -16.86 -24.80
CA GLN A 92 11.70 -15.85 -25.75
C GLN A 92 10.53 -15.10 -25.13
N GLU A 93 10.85 -14.03 -24.43
CA GLU A 93 9.88 -13.00 -24.08
C GLU A 93 9.17 -12.56 -25.36
N GLU A 94 7.89 -12.90 -25.47
CA GLU A 94 7.04 -12.44 -26.56
C GLU A 94 7.07 -10.90 -26.60
N PRO A 95 6.92 -10.23 -27.76
CA PRO A 95 6.82 -8.77 -27.80
C PRO A 95 5.65 -8.27 -26.92
N LEU A 96 5.81 -7.12 -26.26
CA LEU A 96 4.66 -6.41 -25.70
C LEU A 96 3.79 -5.88 -26.84
N GLU A 97 2.46 -5.96 -26.67
CA GLU A 97 1.52 -5.27 -27.56
C GLU A 97 1.60 -3.75 -27.31
N GLU A 98 1.70 -2.97 -28.39
CA GLU A 98 1.86 -1.52 -28.32
C GLU A 98 0.55 -0.84 -27.88
N TYR A 99 0.57 -0.20 -26.70
CA TYR A 99 -0.58 0.55 -26.21
C TYR A 99 -0.72 1.90 -26.93
N VAL A 100 -1.85 2.09 -27.61
CA VAL A 100 -2.21 3.36 -28.26
C VAL A 100 -3.27 4.08 -27.42
N PRO A 101 -2.94 5.21 -26.74
CA PRO A 101 -3.89 5.91 -25.89
C PRO A 101 -5.03 6.58 -26.67
N ASN A 102 -6.23 6.59 -26.10
CA ASN A 102 -7.37 7.33 -26.65
C ASN A 102 -7.19 8.86 -26.54
N GLU A 103 -8.04 9.62 -27.25
CA GLU A 103 -7.88 11.08 -27.37
C GLU A 103 -8.07 11.83 -26.03
N ASP A 104 -8.81 11.26 -25.08
CA ASP A 104 -9.17 11.80 -23.76
C ASP A 104 -8.29 11.28 -22.61
N GLU A 105 -7.41 10.31 -22.85
CA GLU A 105 -6.54 9.73 -21.81
C GLU A 105 -5.42 10.69 -21.36
N ILE A 106 -5.08 10.66 -20.07
CA ILE A 106 -4.07 11.53 -19.46
C ILE A 106 -2.70 10.87 -19.62
N VAL A 107 -1.99 11.24 -20.69
CA VAL A 107 -0.74 10.59 -21.09
C VAL A 107 0.49 11.37 -20.60
N LEU A 108 1.29 10.74 -19.74
CA LEU A 108 2.66 11.15 -19.44
C LEU A 108 3.63 10.39 -20.35
N ASN A 109 4.36 11.11 -21.20
CA ASN A 109 5.39 10.55 -22.07
C ASN A 109 6.56 11.52 -22.20
N ASN A 110 7.80 11.07 -21.97
CA ASN A 110 9.03 11.87 -22.10
C ASN A 110 8.95 13.25 -21.41
N ASN A 111 8.44 13.29 -20.17
CA ASN A 111 8.21 14.51 -19.37
C ASN A 111 7.21 15.53 -19.96
N HIS A 112 6.41 15.14 -20.95
CA HIS A 112 5.25 15.87 -21.44
C HIS A 112 3.96 15.25 -20.89
N LEU A 113 3.01 16.07 -20.43
CA LEU A 113 1.72 15.63 -19.86
C LEU A 113 0.55 16.11 -20.73
N LYS A 114 -0.04 15.21 -21.50
CA LYS A 114 -1.24 15.47 -22.32
C LYS A 114 -2.50 15.46 -21.43
N ASN A 115 -3.53 16.22 -21.81
CA ASN A 115 -4.86 16.23 -21.17
C ASN A 115 -4.85 16.59 -19.66
N LYS A 116 -3.91 17.47 -19.28
CA LYS A 116 -3.76 18.03 -17.93
C LYS A 116 -5.03 18.72 -17.43
N ASP A 117 -5.83 19.29 -18.32
CA ASP A 117 -7.14 19.90 -18.05
C ASP A 117 -8.19 18.87 -17.63
N ILE A 118 -8.18 17.66 -18.23
CA ILE A 118 -9.06 16.54 -17.82
C ILE A 118 -8.69 16.05 -16.42
N LEU A 119 -7.39 15.92 -16.12
CA LEU A 119 -6.89 15.62 -14.78
C LEU A 119 -7.31 16.68 -13.75
N GLU A 120 -7.09 17.96 -14.07
CA GLU A 120 -7.47 19.07 -13.19
C GLU A 120 -8.99 19.33 -13.15
N ALA A 121 -9.79 18.75 -14.05
CA ALA A 121 -11.25 18.71 -13.96
C ALA A 121 -11.72 17.60 -13.03
N PHE A 122 -11.20 16.37 -13.19
CA PHE A 122 -11.46 15.25 -12.29
C PHE A 122 -11.11 15.59 -10.83
N MET A 123 -9.95 16.21 -10.60
CA MET A 123 -9.49 16.66 -9.28
C MET A 123 -10.48 17.58 -8.52
N LYS A 124 -11.39 18.26 -9.22
CA LYS A 124 -12.38 19.18 -8.59
C LYS A 124 -13.63 18.45 -8.07
N VAL A 125 -13.79 17.16 -8.37
CA VAL A 125 -14.96 16.34 -8.01
C VAL A 125 -14.60 14.96 -7.44
N ALA A 126 -13.35 14.52 -7.60
CA ALA A 126 -12.90 13.20 -7.22
C ALA A 126 -12.73 13.02 -5.71
N GLY A 127 -13.50 12.10 -5.13
CA GLY A 127 -13.61 11.93 -3.67
C GLY A 127 -14.71 12.77 -3.00
N GLU A 128 -15.36 13.64 -3.76
CA GLU A 128 -16.49 14.47 -3.32
C GLU A 128 -17.83 13.82 -3.72
N ASN A 129 -18.91 14.61 -3.84
CA ASN A 129 -20.23 14.13 -4.25
C ASN A 129 -20.41 13.88 -5.77
N GLY A 130 -19.33 13.89 -6.55
CA GLY A 130 -19.35 13.74 -8.01
C GLY A 130 -18.72 12.43 -8.48
N GLU A 131 -19.51 11.58 -9.12
CA GLU A 131 -18.99 10.39 -9.82
C GLU A 131 -18.39 10.79 -11.18
N SER A 132 -17.21 10.27 -11.47
CA SER A 132 -16.44 10.55 -12.69
C SER A 132 -15.37 9.48 -12.88
N GLU A 133 -14.86 9.33 -14.10
CA GLU A 133 -13.83 8.33 -14.42
C GLU A 133 -12.80 8.96 -15.38
N ILE A 134 -11.52 8.66 -15.14
CA ILE A 134 -10.40 9.01 -16.03
C ILE A 134 -9.43 7.84 -16.11
N ARG A 135 -8.65 7.79 -17.19
CA ARG A 135 -7.51 6.89 -17.33
C ARG A 135 -6.20 7.70 -17.39
N VAL A 136 -5.25 7.30 -16.56
CA VAL A 136 -3.88 7.82 -16.53
C VAL A 136 -2.95 6.79 -17.17
N VAL A 137 -2.07 7.26 -18.06
CA VAL A 137 -1.18 6.43 -18.87
C VAL A 137 0.24 6.96 -18.72
N LYS A 138 1.15 6.17 -18.11
CA LYS A 138 2.57 6.52 -17.94
C LYS A 138 3.42 5.66 -18.86
N ASN A 139 4.05 6.28 -19.85
CA ASN A 139 5.03 5.60 -20.70
C ASN A 139 6.37 5.49 -19.95
N GLU A 140 6.79 4.27 -19.66
CA GLU A 140 8.03 3.92 -18.94
C GLU A 140 9.15 3.50 -19.93
N GLY A 141 9.04 3.95 -21.20
CA GLY A 141 10.00 3.69 -22.26
C GLY A 141 10.05 2.22 -22.64
N VAL A 142 11.25 1.62 -22.55
CA VAL A 142 11.50 0.21 -22.91
C VAL A 142 10.76 -0.80 -22.02
N LYS A 143 10.19 -0.37 -20.90
CA LYS A 143 9.32 -1.18 -20.03
C LYS A 143 7.86 -1.22 -20.49
N GLY A 144 7.49 -0.48 -21.53
CA GLY A 144 6.10 -0.31 -21.96
C GLY A 144 5.37 0.75 -21.13
N VAL A 145 4.12 0.45 -20.75
CA VAL A 145 3.15 1.45 -20.28
C VAL A 145 2.43 0.99 -19.02
N LEU A 146 2.51 1.79 -17.95
CA LEU A 146 1.70 1.65 -16.74
C LEU A 146 0.37 2.40 -16.93
N ILE A 147 -0.75 1.73 -16.67
CA ILE A 147 -2.10 2.28 -16.83
C ILE A 147 -2.79 2.29 -15.47
N TYR A 148 -3.57 3.34 -15.18
CA TYR A 148 -4.41 3.42 -13.99
C TYR A 148 -5.77 3.99 -14.36
N ASP A 149 -6.84 3.20 -14.15
CA ASP A 149 -8.20 3.75 -14.17
C ASP A 149 -8.50 4.33 -12.78
N LEU A 150 -8.83 5.61 -12.72
CA LEU A 150 -9.23 6.32 -11.51
C LEU A 150 -10.72 6.63 -11.59
N LYS A 151 -11.49 6.15 -10.61
CA LYS A 151 -12.95 6.22 -10.61
C LYS A 151 -13.44 6.87 -9.32
N SER A 152 -13.99 8.08 -9.42
CA SER A 152 -14.66 8.74 -8.30
C SER A 152 -16.00 8.05 -8.01
N ARG A 153 -16.29 7.88 -6.72
CA ARG A 153 -17.48 7.23 -6.18
C ARG A 153 -18.08 8.10 -5.09
N TYR A 154 -19.40 7.98 -4.89
CA TYR A 154 -20.08 8.63 -3.78
C TYR A 154 -21.25 7.79 -3.24
N ASP A 155 -21.12 7.35 -1.99
CA ASP A 155 -22.22 6.77 -1.22
C ASP A 155 -23.11 7.90 -0.68
N LYS A 156 -24.39 7.89 -1.08
CA LYS A 156 -25.39 8.92 -0.73
C LYS A 156 -25.96 8.77 0.67
N ASP A 157 -25.93 7.56 1.23
CA ASP A 157 -26.47 7.24 2.55
C ASP A 157 -25.40 7.46 3.63
N ALA A 158 -24.16 7.03 3.37
CA ALA A 158 -23.00 7.35 4.19
C ALA A 158 -22.53 8.81 4.04
N LYS A 159 -22.83 9.44 2.89
CA LYS A 159 -22.34 10.77 2.47
C LYS A 159 -20.82 10.84 2.39
N GLN A 160 -20.22 9.80 1.81
CA GLN A 160 -18.77 9.65 1.69
C GLN A 160 -18.41 9.41 0.22
N GLY A 161 -17.47 10.20 -0.29
CA GLY A 161 -16.83 9.96 -1.57
C GLY A 161 -15.47 9.30 -1.40
N TRP A 162 -14.99 8.65 -2.46
CA TRP A 162 -13.64 8.11 -2.55
C TRP A 162 -13.22 7.95 -4.02
N ILE A 163 -11.93 7.73 -4.23
CA ILE A 163 -11.35 7.37 -5.53
C ILE A 163 -10.96 5.89 -5.48
N GLU A 164 -11.56 5.07 -6.33
CA GLU A 164 -11.05 3.74 -6.64
C GLU A 164 -9.92 3.87 -7.68
N VAL A 165 -8.81 3.18 -7.45
CA VAL A 165 -7.67 3.11 -8.39
C VAL A 165 -7.47 1.67 -8.82
N PHE A 166 -7.47 1.45 -10.14
CA PHE A 166 -7.24 0.14 -10.74
C PHE A 166 -5.98 0.22 -11.61
N PRO A 167 -4.82 -0.25 -11.11
CA PRO A 167 -3.64 -0.45 -11.94
C PRO A 167 -3.91 -1.54 -12.99
N ASP A 168 -3.44 -1.31 -14.21
CA ASP A 168 -3.27 -2.33 -15.24
C ASP A 168 -1.80 -2.35 -15.69
N LEU A 169 -1.26 -3.56 -15.75
CA LEU A 169 0.14 -3.88 -16.06
C LEU A 169 0.25 -4.74 -17.32
N SER A 170 -0.85 -4.97 -18.05
CA SER A 170 -0.91 -5.75 -19.28
C SER A 170 0.11 -5.32 -20.35
N HIS A 171 0.36 -4.01 -20.45
CA HIS A 171 1.33 -3.41 -21.36
C HIS A 171 2.66 -3.04 -20.68
N TYR A 172 2.97 -3.56 -19.49
CA TYR A 172 4.16 -3.21 -18.71
C TYR A 172 5.04 -4.43 -18.37
N ARG A 173 6.37 -4.22 -18.39
CA ARG A 173 7.36 -5.17 -17.85
C ARG A 173 8.32 -4.48 -16.89
N ALA A 174 8.20 -4.86 -15.61
CA ALA A 174 9.23 -4.63 -14.63
C ALA A 174 10.49 -5.42 -15.00
N SER A 175 11.66 -4.85 -14.71
CA SER A 175 12.93 -5.57 -14.83
C SER A 175 13.13 -6.56 -13.66
N ASN A 176 13.90 -7.62 -13.84
CA ASN A 176 14.07 -8.71 -12.86
C ASN A 176 14.59 -8.27 -11.46
N ASN A 177 15.15 -7.06 -11.34
CA ASN A 177 15.66 -6.49 -10.08
C ASN A 177 14.77 -5.37 -9.52
N GLU A 178 13.58 -5.19 -10.07
CA GLU A 178 12.69 -4.06 -9.78
C GLU A 178 11.73 -4.37 -8.63
N VAL A 179 11.86 -3.62 -7.53
CA VAL A 179 10.90 -3.66 -6.43
C VAL A 179 9.61 -2.99 -6.90
N GLN A 180 8.65 -3.81 -7.33
CA GLN A 180 7.32 -3.36 -7.76
C GLN A 180 6.60 -2.64 -6.61
N ASP A 181 6.14 -1.41 -6.85
CA ASP A 181 5.38 -0.62 -5.87
C ASP A 181 4.06 -1.33 -5.50
N VAL A 182 3.68 -1.28 -4.22
CA VAL A 182 2.36 -1.74 -3.74
C VAL A 182 1.23 -1.01 -4.48
N PHE A 183 1.45 0.24 -4.89
CA PHE A 183 0.54 1.01 -5.73
C PHE A 183 0.21 0.31 -7.06
N ASN A 184 1.19 -0.35 -7.69
CA ASN A 184 1.03 -1.03 -8.98
C ASN A 184 0.42 -2.43 -8.82
N ASN A 185 0.67 -3.11 -7.70
CA ASN A 185 0.28 -4.51 -7.48
C ASN A 185 -1.14 -4.67 -6.91
N ALA A 186 -1.74 -3.62 -6.35
CA ALA A 186 -3.01 -3.70 -5.64
C ALA A 186 -3.94 -2.52 -5.95
N ARG A 187 -5.23 -2.82 -6.15
CA ARG A 187 -6.29 -1.82 -6.25
C ARG A 187 -6.32 -0.96 -4.99
N GLN A 188 -6.34 0.35 -5.15
CA GLN A 188 -6.41 1.29 -4.03
C GLN A 188 -7.81 1.87 -3.87
N GLN A 189 -8.10 2.29 -2.65
CA GLN A 189 -9.12 3.30 -2.35
C GLN A 189 -8.37 4.45 -1.69
N CYS A 190 -8.63 5.67 -2.14
CA CYS A 190 -8.03 6.92 -1.68
C CYS A 190 -9.14 7.93 -1.37
N GLY A 191 -8.91 8.85 -0.43
CA GLY A 191 -9.87 9.90 -0.11
C GLY A 191 -10.05 10.88 -1.26
N TYR A 192 -8.96 11.55 -1.65
CA TYR A 192 -8.98 12.61 -2.66
C TYR A 192 -7.66 12.70 -3.45
N ILE A 193 -7.67 13.42 -4.57
CA ILE A 193 -6.49 13.78 -5.35
C ILE A 193 -6.21 15.29 -5.20
N SER A 194 -4.94 15.68 -5.14
CA SER A 194 -4.50 17.06 -4.94
C SER A 194 -3.32 17.41 -5.85
N LYS A 195 -3.07 18.71 -6.01
CA LYS A 195 -1.92 19.26 -6.75
C LYS A 195 -0.97 19.93 -5.75
N ASP A 196 0.16 19.29 -5.51
CA ASP A 196 1.20 19.75 -4.59
C ASP A 196 2.29 20.50 -5.36
N GLU A 197 2.15 21.82 -5.41
CA GLU A 197 3.11 22.72 -6.08
C GLU A 197 4.42 22.90 -5.28
N THR A 198 4.54 22.33 -4.07
CA THR A 198 5.77 22.33 -3.27
C THR A 198 6.64 21.11 -3.57
N GLU A 199 6.03 19.93 -3.68
CA GLU A 199 6.71 18.72 -4.14
C GLU A 199 6.84 18.62 -5.67
N GLY A 200 5.95 19.30 -6.41
CA GLY A 200 5.88 19.23 -7.87
C GLY A 200 5.09 18.04 -8.42
N TYR A 201 4.08 17.55 -7.70
CA TYR A 201 3.31 16.36 -8.08
C TYR A 201 1.80 16.51 -7.89
N TYR A 202 1.03 15.85 -8.76
CA TYR A 202 -0.33 15.42 -8.46
C TYR A 202 -0.26 14.20 -7.53
N LYS A 203 -0.88 14.30 -6.35
CA LYS A 203 -0.83 13.29 -5.28
C LYS A 203 -2.22 12.72 -5.02
N LEU A 204 -2.33 11.40 -4.92
CA LEU A 204 -3.48 10.71 -4.34
C LEU A 204 -3.24 10.61 -2.83
N ASN A 205 -4.26 10.88 -2.01
CA ASN A 205 -4.13 11.07 -0.57
C ASN A 205 -5.13 10.18 0.18
N GLU A 206 -4.81 9.88 1.43
CA GLU A 206 -5.59 8.99 2.32
C GLU A 206 -5.78 7.59 1.72
N CYS A 207 -4.77 7.07 1.00
CA CYS A 207 -4.87 5.79 0.33
C CYS A 207 -4.69 4.59 1.29
N ARG A 208 -5.40 3.50 1.01
CA ARG A 208 -5.52 2.33 1.89
C ARG A 208 -4.18 1.66 2.27
N THR A 209 -3.18 1.65 1.38
CA THR A 209 -1.90 0.94 1.62
C THR A 209 -0.73 1.86 1.96
N HIS A 210 -0.81 3.16 1.62
CA HIS A 210 0.13 4.20 2.03
C HIS A 210 -0.58 5.55 2.02
N TRP A 211 -0.23 6.48 2.92
CA TRP A 211 -1.02 7.70 3.11
C TRP A 211 -1.09 8.60 1.86
N GLU A 212 0.02 8.72 1.12
CA GLU A 212 0.12 9.58 -0.07
C GLU A 212 0.89 8.88 -1.19
N TYR A 213 0.36 8.91 -2.42
CA TYR A 213 1.02 8.40 -3.63
C TYR A 213 1.19 9.51 -4.67
N ARG A 214 2.43 9.72 -5.13
CA ARG A 214 2.74 10.63 -6.25
C ARG A 214 2.33 9.97 -7.57
N LEU A 215 1.24 10.45 -8.16
CA LEU A 215 0.64 9.88 -9.37
C LEU A 215 1.33 10.37 -10.66
N LEU A 216 1.49 11.70 -10.78
CA LEU A 216 2.04 12.38 -11.96
C LEU A 216 2.85 13.61 -11.54
N PRO A 217 3.94 13.96 -12.25
CA PRO A 217 4.64 15.22 -12.04
C PRO A 217 3.80 16.41 -12.54
N ILE A 218 3.94 17.57 -11.91
CA ILE A 218 3.40 18.84 -12.40
C ILE A 218 4.35 19.36 -13.48
N ILE A 219 3.98 19.15 -14.74
CA ILE A 219 4.68 19.75 -15.88
C ILE A 219 4.11 21.14 -16.13
N ASN A 220 4.97 22.16 -16.13
CA ASN A 220 4.63 23.50 -16.59
C ASN A 220 5.10 23.69 -18.03
N GLU A 221 4.27 24.32 -18.86
CA GLU A 221 4.57 24.61 -20.27
C GLU A 221 5.37 25.93 -20.39
N ASP A 222 6.50 25.99 -19.69
CA ASP A 222 7.43 27.13 -19.68
C ASP A 222 8.73 26.76 -20.42
N GLY A 223 8.72 26.83 -21.76
CA GLY A 223 9.86 26.48 -22.62
C GLY A 223 9.60 26.62 -24.12
#